data_AF-A0A3C2E270-F1
#
_entry.id   AF-A0A3C2E270-F1
#
_cell.length_a   1.000
_cell.length_b   1.000
_cell.length_c   1.000
_cell.angle_alpha   90.00
_cell.angle_beta   90.00
_cell.angle_gamma   90.00
#
_symmetry.space_group_name_H-M   'P 1'
#
loop_
_entity.id
_entity.type
_entity.pdbx_description
1 polymer ?
#
loop_
_entity_poly.entity_id
_entity_poly.type
_entity_poly.pdbx_seq_one_letter_code
_entity_poly.pdbx_strand_id
1 'polypeptide(L)' 'VEVGAIPVGLLMEPNGERVFVANTQDDFVTVIDRESREVTGRIETGDEPDGMAWAVRD' A
#
# COMPACT_ATOMS: atom_id res chain seq x y z
N VAL A 1 10.04 8.76 1.90
CA VAL A 1 8.77 8.44 1.23
C VAL A 1 7.66 8.78 2.21
N GLU A 2 6.82 9.76 1.88
CA GLU A 2 5.66 10.12 2.69
C GLU A 2 4.46 9.33 2.18
N VAL A 3 3.75 8.61 3.06
CA VAL A 3 2.77 7.59 2.65
C VAL A 3 1.34 7.88 3.09
N GLY A 4 1.13 8.71 4.11
CA GLY A 4 -0.18 8.98 4.71
C GLY A 4 -0.15 8.92 6.24
N ALA A 5 -1.30 9.11 6.87
CA ALA A 5 -1.51 9.10 8.30
C ALA A 5 -1.81 7.69 8.83
N ILE A 6 -1.17 7.35 9.95
CA ILE A 6 -1.31 6.07 10.65
C ILE A 6 -1.14 4.87 9.68
N PRO A 7 0.07 4.67 9.12
CA PRO A 7 0.33 3.49 8.30
C PRO A 7 0.37 2.23 9.18
N VAL A 8 -0.40 1.21 8.83
CA VAL A 8 -0.48 -0.04 9.62
C VAL A 8 -0.08 -1.27 8.81
N GLY A 9 -0.70 -1.47 7.64
CA GLY A 9 -0.38 -2.60 6.76
C GLY A 9 0.72 -2.29 5.75
N LEU A 10 1.60 -3.26 5.48
CA LEU A 10 2.56 -3.23 4.37
C LEU A 10 2.51 -4.53 3.58
N LEU A 11 2.43 -4.44 2.25
CA LEU A 11 2.42 -5.58 1.34
C LEU A 11 3.37 -5.32 0.17
N MET A 12 4.24 -6.29 -0.14
CA MET A 12 5.10 -6.23 -1.32
C MET A 12 4.45 -7.00 -2.47
N GLU A 13 4.54 -6.47 -3.68
CA GLU A 13 4.15 -7.19 -4.90
C GLU A 13 4.97 -8.49 -5.05
N PRO A 14 4.43 -9.59 -5.59
CA PRO A 14 5.19 -10.85 -5.69
C PRO A 14 6.44 -10.76 -6.57
N ASN A 15 6.43 -9.89 -7.60
CA ASN A 15 7.62 -9.58 -8.41
C ASN A 15 8.59 -8.63 -7.70
N GLY A 16 8.17 -8.06 -6.57
CA GLY A 16 8.91 -7.14 -5.72
C GLY A 16 8.89 -5.67 -6.19
N GLU A 17 8.37 -5.34 -7.35
CA GLU A 17 8.57 -4.02 -7.98
C GLU A 17 7.89 -2.89 -7.23
N ARG A 18 6.78 -3.19 -6.53
CA ARG A 18 5.99 -2.22 -5.77
C ARG A 18 5.80 -2.62 -4.33
N VAL A 19 5.70 -1.61 -3.47
CA VAL A 19 5.28 -1.74 -2.07
C VAL A 19 3.97 -0.97 -1.89
N PHE A 20 3.04 -1.58 -1.17
CA PHE A 20 1.74 -1.04 -0.83
C PHE A 20 1.68 -0.78 0.67
N VAL A 21 1.21 0.39 1.08
CA VAL A 21 1.07 0.78 2.49
C VAL A 21 -0.38 1.20 2.76
N ALA A 22 -1.07 0.51 3.66
CA ALA A 22 -2.41 0.89 4.10
C ALA A 22 -2.32 2.02 5.12
N ASN A 23 -2.97 3.15 4.83
CA ASN A 23 -3.01 4.32 5.71
C ASN A 23 -4.38 4.37 6.36
N THR A 24 -4.47 3.83 7.58
CA THR A 24 -5.74 3.53 8.24
C THR A 24 -6.57 4.79 8.52
N GLN A 25 -5.94 5.93 8.78
CA GLN A 25 -6.70 7.16 9.04
C GLN A 25 -7.11 7.91 7.77
N ASP A 26 -6.50 7.59 6.63
CA ASP A 26 -6.70 8.33 5.38
C ASP A 26 -7.56 7.58 4.36
N ASP A 27 -8.00 6.36 4.68
CA ASP A 27 -8.89 5.55 3.82
C ASP A 27 -8.34 5.29 2.39
N PHE A 28 -7.01 5.21 2.27
CA PHE A 28 -6.35 4.77 1.04
C PHE A 28 -5.08 3.95 1.29
N VAL A 29 -4.70 3.19 0.26
CA VAL A 29 -3.40 2.50 0.18
C VAL A 29 -2.45 3.28 -0.72
N THR A 30 -1.25 3.58 -0.24
CA THR A 30 -0.19 4.20 -1.04
C THR A 30 0.60 3.16 -1.82
N VAL A 31 0.85 3.43 -3.09
CA VAL A 31 1.69 2.61 -3.98
C VAL A 31 3.05 3.27 -4.13
N ILE A 32 4.11 2.53 -3.86
CA ILE A 32 5.50 2.99 -3.86
C ILE A 32 6.28 2.14 -4.86
N ASP A 33 7.02 2.80 -5.76
CA ASP A 33 8.04 2.12 -6.55
C ASP A 33 9.23 1.77 -5.65
N ARG A 34 9.63 0.50 -5.62
CA ARG A 34 10.67 0.03 -4.70
C ARG A 34 12.06 0.58 -5.04
N GLU A 35 12.38 0.73 -6.33
CA GLU A 35 13.71 1.11 -6.78
C GLU A 35 13.94 2.61 -6.57
N SER A 36 13.05 3.45 -7.09
CA SER A 36 13.14 4.90 -6.96
C SER A 36 12.77 5.39 -5.55
N ARG A 37 11.99 4.59 -4.80
CA ARG A 37 11.39 4.96 -3.50
C ARG A 37 10.44 6.14 -3.62
N GLU A 38 9.78 6.28 -4.76
CA GLU A 38 8.80 7.33 -4.99
C GLU A 38 7.37 6.79 -4.86
N VAL A 39 6.46 7.65 -4.38
CA VAL A 39 5.03 7.36 -4.43
C VAL A 39 4.57 7.45 -5.87
N THR A 40 4.07 6.35 -6.41
CA THR A 40 3.60 6.26 -7.80
C THR A 40 2.09 6.25 -7.91
N GLY A 41 1.36 6.14 -6.80
CA GLY A 41 -0.09 6.25 -6.80
C GLY A 41 -0.74 6.05 -5.44
N ARG A 42 -2.07 6.15 -5.45
CA ARG A 42 -2.96 5.85 -4.33
C ARG A 42 -4.12 4.99 -4.83
N ILE A 43 -4.55 4.07 -4.00
CA ILE A 43 -5.73 3.23 -4.22
C ILE A 43 -6.72 3.61 -3.13
N GLU A 44 -7.79 4.28 -3.52
CA GLU A 44 -8.90 4.60 -2.61
C GLU A 44 -9.51 3.30 -2.07
N THR A 45 -9.79 3.27 -0.77
CA THR A 45 -10.44 2.14 -0.11
C THR A 45 -11.79 2.56 0.47
N GLY A 46 -12.39 1.68 1.30
CA GLY A 46 -13.36 2.13 2.30
C GLY A 46 -12.63 2.54 3.58
N ASP A 47 -13.37 2.55 4.68
CA ASP A 47 -12.87 3.03 5.96
C ASP A 47 -11.79 2.12 6.56
N GLU A 48 -10.76 2.73 7.13
CA GLU A 48 -9.76 2.10 8.00
C GLU A 48 -9.05 0.87 7.41
N PRO A 49 -8.38 0.99 6.25
CA PRO A 49 -7.59 -0.12 5.71
C PRO A 49 -6.44 -0.48 6.67
N ASP A 50 -6.24 -1.78 6.90
CA ASP A 50 -5.23 -2.30 7.83
C ASP A 50 -4.47 -3.49 7.19
N GLY A 51 -4.75 -4.72 7.62
CA GLY A 51 -4.07 -5.92 7.15
C GLY A 51 -4.36 -6.23 5.68
N MET A 52 -3.30 -6.46 4.89
CA MET A 52 -3.38 -6.74 3.46
C MET A 52 -2.76 -8.10 3.10
N ALA A 53 -3.32 -8.76 2.08
CA ALA A 53 -2.77 -9.97 1.48
C ALA A 53 -3.12 -10.04 -0.01
N TRP A 54 -2.31 -10.76 -0.78
CA TRP A 54 -2.66 -11.10 -2.16
C TRP A 54 -3.73 -12.19 -2.18
N ALA A 55 -4.80 -11.96 -2.93
CA ALA A 55 -5.72 -13.04 -3.26
C ALA A 55 -4.97 -14.04 -4.17
N VAL A 56 -4.83 -15.29 -3.71
CA VAL A 56 -4.31 -16.36 -4.55
C VAL A 56 -5.32 -16.60 -5.66
N ARG A 57 -4.85 -16.63 -6.91
CA ARG A 57 -5.63 -17.12 -8.05
C ARG A 57 -4.86 -18.30 -8.63
N ASP A 58 -5.46 -19.49 -8.50
CA ASP A 58 -5.01 -20.71 -9.17
C ASP A 58 -5.25 -20.64 -10.68
#